data_AF-A0A434DVM0-F1
#
_entry.id   AF-A0A434DVM0-F1
#
_cell.length_a   1.000
_cell.length_b   1.000
_cell.length_c   1.000
_cell.angle_alpha   90.00
_cell.angle_beta   90.00
_cell.angle_gamma   90.00
#
_symmetry.space_group_name_H-M   'P 1'
#
loop_
_entity.id
_entity.type
_entity.pdbx_description
1 polymer ?
#
loop_
_entity_poly.entity_id
_entity_poly.type
_entity_poly.pdbx_seq_one_letter_code
_entity_poly.pdbx_strand_id
1 'polypeptide(L)'
;MSQNPSSLDDLFGPVAAKPDGSEVLAALTAAARERILILDGAMGTQIQGLGFDENHFRGDKFAECACHQQGNNDLLILTQPKAIEEIHYQYAISGADILETNTFSSTAIAQADYGMEDAVYALNRDGARLVRRAAVRAQQEDGKRRFVAGALGPTNRTASMSPDVNNPGYRAVTFDELRLAYGEQLRGLIDGGADIILIETIFDTLNAKAAIFACNEIFIEKDVHLPVMISGTITDLSGRTLSGQTPTAFWHSVRHANPFTIGLNCALGAKAMRAHLDEISGVADTFVCAYPNAGLPNEFGRYDESPEFMAAQIEDFARDGLVNIVGGCCGSTPDHIRAIAAAVKKYPPRAVPVVEPKMRLSGLEPFTLTDEIPFVNVGERTNVTGSAKFRKLITAGDYAAALDVARDQVANGAQIIDINMDEGLIDSKRAMVEYLNLIAAEPDIARVPVMIDSSKWEIIEAGLKCVQGKPLVNSISMKEGEQAFLH
;
A
#
# COMPACT_ATOMS: atom_id res chain seq x y z
N MET A 1 0.19 -29.56 -12.75
CA MET A 1 -0.42 -30.41 -13.80
C MET A 1 -1.92 -30.12 -13.72
N SER A 2 -2.59 -29.42 -14.63
CA SER A 2 -2.52 -29.26 -16.08
C SER A 2 -2.38 -27.77 -16.47
N GLN A 3 -1.36 -27.40 -17.26
CA GLN A 3 -1.35 -26.11 -17.95
C GLN A 3 -2.11 -26.29 -19.27
N ASN A 4 -3.43 -26.17 -19.23
CA ASN A 4 -4.13 -25.79 -20.45
C ASN A 4 -3.76 -24.32 -20.72
N PRO A 5 -3.27 -23.96 -21.92
CA PRO A 5 -3.07 -22.57 -22.27
C PRO A 5 -4.38 -21.82 -22.04
N SER A 6 -4.34 -20.68 -21.36
CA SER A 6 -5.57 -19.89 -21.23
C SER A 6 -5.98 -19.42 -22.63
N SER A 7 -7.27 -19.18 -22.87
CA SER A 7 -7.73 -18.61 -24.15
C SER A 7 -7.00 -17.29 -24.51
N LEU A 8 -6.39 -16.66 -23.50
CA LEU A 8 -5.55 -15.48 -23.64
C LEU A 8 -4.10 -15.83 -24.05
N ASP A 9 -3.53 -16.97 -23.66
CA ASP A 9 -2.21 -17.41 -24.15
C ASP A 9 -2.22 -17.69 -25.67
N ASP A 10 -3.32 -18.21 -26.21
CA ASP A 10 -3.52 -18.35 -27.66
C ASP A 10 -3.61 -17.00 -28.40
N LEU A 11 -3.99 -15.93 -27.69
CA LEU A 11 -4.15 -14.57 -28.22
C LEU A 11 -2.91 -13.69 -28.02
N PHE A 12 -2.14 -13.90 -26.95
CA PHE A 12 -1.02 -13.05 -26.54
C PHE A 12 0.36 -13.66 -26.79
N GLY A 13 0.43 -14.95 -27.13
CA GLY A 13 1.68 -15.67 -27.17
C GLY A 13 2.23 -15.96 -25.76
N PRO A 14 3.38 -16.65 -25.67
CA PRO A 14 3.98 -17.01 -24.39
C PRO A 14 4.39 -15.75 -23.60
N VAL A 15 4.43 -15.87 -22.27
CA VAL A 15 5.06 -14.86 -21.40
C VAL A 15 6.51 -14.66 -21.86
N ALA A 16 6.86 -13.44 -22.24
CA ALA A 16 8.24 -13.08 -22.56
C ALA A 16 9.00 -12.73 -21.27
N ALA A 17 10.28 -13.07 -21.21
CA ALA A 17 11.15 -12.61 -20.13
C ALA A 17 11.13 -11.07 -20.09
N LYS A 18 10.76 -10.51 -18.92
CA LYS A 18 10.75 -9.05 -18.73
C LYS A 18 12.20 -8.56 -18.54
N PRO A 19 12.59 -7.43 -19.15
CA PRO A 19 13.83 -6.75 -18.80
C PRO A 19 13.86 -6.38 -17.31
N ASP A 20 15.05 -6.12 -16.78
CA ASP A 20 15.32 -5.80 -15.37
C ASP A 20 14.58 -4.58 -14.79
N GLY A 21 13.86 -3.79 -15.62
CA GLY A 21 13.09 -2.62 -15.21
C GLY A 21 13.84 -1.29 -15.26
N SER A 22 15.16 -1.31 -15.52
CA SER A 22 16.00 -0.10 -15.52
C SER A 22 15.59 0.92 -16.58
N GLU A 23 15.23 0.47 -17.77
CA GLU A 23 14.74 1.31 -18.87
C GLU A 23 13.43 2.00 -18.51
N VAL A 24 12.50 1.27 -17.88
CA VAL A 24 11.21 1.80 -17.43
C VAL A 24 11.43 2.88 -16.39
N LEU A 25 12.27 2.62 -15.38
CA LEU A 25 12.59 3.58 -14.34
C LEU A 25 13.21 4.86 -14.93
N ALA A 26 14.13 4.73 -15.87
CA ALA A 26 14.77 5.88 -16.52
C ALA A 26 13.75 6.72 -17.32
N ALA A 27 12.92 6.06 -18.14
CA ALA A 27 11.90 6.74 -18.94
C ALA A 27 10.84 7.43 -18.07
N LEU A 28 10.38 6.75 -17.02
CA LEU A 28 9.37 7.28 -16.09
C LEU A 28 9.93 8.46 -15.29
N THR A 29 11.17 8.36 -14.79
CA THR A 29 11.87 9.45 -14.08
C THR A 29 12.07 10.67 -14.97
N ALA A 30 12.47 10.47 -16.23
CA ALA A 30 12.62 11.56 -17.18
C ALA A 30 11.28 12.27 -17.41
N ALA A 31 10.21 11.51 -17.64
CA ALA A 31 8.88 12.06 -17.88
C ALA A 31 8.32 12.82 -16.66
N ALA A 32 8.47 12.29 -15.45
CA ALA A 32 8.00 12.92 -14.20
C ALA A 32 8.79 14.19 -13.80
N ARG A 33 10.03 14.32 -14.29
CA ARG A 33 10.84 15.55 -14.14
C ARG A 33 10.47 16.61 -15.18
N GLU A 34 10.04 16.20 -16.35
CA GLU A 34 9.68 17.10 -17.45
C GLU A 34 8.28 17.69 -17.26
N ARG A 35 7.32 16.89 -16.79
CA ARG A 35 5.90 17.28 -16.68
C ARG A 35 5.16 16.47 -15.61
N ILE A 36 3.99 16.96 -15.24
CA ILE A 36 3.04 16.21 -14.42
C ILE A 36 2.50 15.04 -15.26
N LEU A 37 2.62 13.82 -14.74
CA LEU A 37 2.07 12.61 -15.38
C LEU A 37 0.62 12.38 -14.97
N ILE A 38 -0.12 11.70 -15.83
CA ILE A 38 -1.53 11.40 -15.64
C ILE A 38 -1.72 9.91 -15.37
N LEU A 39 -2.18 9.56 -14.17
CA LEU A 39 -2.72 8.24 -13.84
C LEU A 39 -4.17 8.15 -14.34
N ASP A 40 -4.67 6.96 -14.60
CA ASP A 40 -6.05 6.77 -15.06
C ASP A 40 -7.09 6.97 -13.94
N GLY A 41 -8.31 6.47 -14.19
CA GLY A 41 -9.47 6.66 -13.32
C GLY A 41 -10.06 5.35 -12.81
N ALA A 42 -11.26 5.42 -12.23
CA ALA A 42 -11.89 4.27 -11.58
C ALA A 42 -12.32 3.15 -12.54
N MET A 43 -11.67 1.99 -12.45
CA MET A 43 -12.13 0.75 -13.09
C MET A 43 -13.51 0.30 -12.60
N GLY A 44 -13.72 0.25 -11.28
CA GLY A 44 -14.97 -0.25 -10.68
C GLY A 44 -16.21 0.53 -11.12
N THR A 45 -16.12 1.87 -11.19
CA THR A 45 -17.24 2.71 -11.64
C THR A 45 -17.53 2.53 -13.14
N GLN A 46 -16.49 2.34 -13.97
CA GLN A 46 -16.69 2.05 -15.40
C GLN A 46 -17.37 0.68 -15.60
N ILE A 47 -16.97 -0.35 -14.84
CA ILE A 47 -17.61 -1.68 -14.87
C ILE A 47 -19.08 -1.59 -14.46
N GLN A 48 -19.40 -0.85 -13.40
CA GLN A 48 -20.79 -0.67 -12.95
C GLN A 48 -21.69 -0.10 -14.07
N GLY A 49 -21.14 0.80 -14.90
CA GLY A 49 -21.86 1.38 -16.05
C GLY A 49 -22.21 0.38 -17.16
N LEU A 50 -21.55 -0.78 -17.20
CA LEU A 50 -21.84 -1.85 -18.18
C LEU A 50 -23.05 -2.71 -17.79
N GLY A 51 -23.53 -2.63 -16.54
CA GLY A 51 -24.72 -3.35 -16.09
C GLY A 51 -24.55 -4.87 -16.05
N PHE A 52 -23.33 -5.36 -15.81
CA PHE A 52 -23.06 -6.79 -15.73
C PHE A 52 -23.79 -7.47 -14.56
N ASP A 53 -24.33 -8.65 -14.85
CA ASP A 53 -24.99 -9.54 -13.91
C ASP A 53 -24.11 -10.77 -13.60
N GLU A 54 -24.57 -11.62 -12.68
CA GLU A 54 -23.89 -12.85 -12.26
C GLU A 54 -23.39 -13.72 -13.42
N ASN A 55 -24.13 -13.82 -14.54
CA ASN A 55 -23.73 -14.64 -15.68
C ASN A 55 -22.48 -14.08 -16.36
N HIS A 56 -22.37 -12.75 -16.43
CA HIS A 56 -21.18 -12.09 -16.99
C HIS A 56 -19.96 -12.31 -16.10
N PHE A 57 -20.12 -12.24 -14.77
CA PHE A 57 -19.03 -12.47 -13.83
C PHE A 57 -18.54 -13.92 -13.88
N ARG A 58 -19.43 -14.91 -13.98
CA ARG A 58 -19.06 -16.33 -14.11
C ARG A 58 -18.44 -16.66 -15.47
N GLY A 59 -18.98 -16.07 -16.54
CA GLY A 59 -18.66 -16.44 -17.92
C GLY A 59 -18.80 -17.95 -18.16
N ASP A 60 -18.16 -18.45 -19.22
CA ASP A 60 -18.17 -19.88 -19.53
C ASP A 60 -17.27 -20.68 -18.56
N LYS A 61 -16.19 -20.05 -18.06
CA LYS A 61 -15.15 -20.72 -17.28
C LYS A 61 -15.58 -21.07 -15.86
N PHE A 62 -16.48 -20.28 -15.27
CA PHE A 62 -16.90 -20.45 -13.87
C PHE A 62 -18.42 -20.65 -13.74
N ALA A 63 -19.08 -21.13 -14.79
CA ALA A 63 -20.53 -21.35 -14.82
C ALA A 63 -21.03 -22.25 -13.67
N GLU A 64 -20.26 -23.29 -13.32
CA GLU A 64 -20.57 -24.25 -12.25
C GLU A 64 -20.08 -23.82 -10.87
N CYS A 65 -19.54 -22.60 -10.71
CA CYS A 65 -19.11 -22.14 -9.39
C CYS A 65 -20.31 -22.04 -8.42
N ALA A 66 -20.14 -22.62 -7.23
CA ALA A 66 -21.15 -22.59 -6.17
C ALA A 66 -21.30 -21.19 -5.54
N CYS A 67 -20.22 -20.40 -5.53
CA CYS A 67 -20.16 -19.08 -4.90
C CYS A 67 -20.69 -17.99 -5.84
N HIS A 68 -21.33 -16.98 -5.26
CA HIS A 68 -21.81 -15.79 -5.98
C HIS A 68 -20.62 -14.91 -6.39
N GLN A 69 -20.54 -14.53 -7.67
CA GLN A 69 -19.37 -13.84 -8.23
C GLN A 69 -19.60 -12.36 -8.53
N GLN A 70 -20.86 -11.92 -8.61
CA GLN A 70 -21.18 -10.52 -8.88
C GLN A 70 -20.60 -9.62 -7.78
N GLY A 71 -19.80 -8.63 -8.21
CA GLY A 71 -18.99 -7.77 -7.35
C GLY A 71 -17.49 -8.08 -7.40
N ASN A 72 -17.08 -9.27 -7.84
CA ASN A 72 -15.67 -9.63 -8.05
C ASN A 72 -15.17 -9.04 -9.37
N ASN A 73 -14.95 -7.73 -9.41
CA ASN A 73 -14.58 -6.99 -10.62
C ASN A 73 -13.29 -7.52 -11.26
N ASP A 74 -12.34 -7.98 -10.47
CA ASP A 74 -11.10 -8.60 -10.93
C ASP A 74 -11.37 -9.82 -11.82
N LEU A 75 -12.38 -10.64 -11.51
CA LEU A 75 -12.73 -11.85 -12.27
C LEU A 75 -13.09 -11.57 -13.73
N LEU A 76 -13.57 -10.36 -14.01
CA LEU A 76 -13.90 -9.91 -15.36
C LEU A 76 -12.68 -9.83 -16.29
N ILE A 77 -11.45 -9.84 -15.74
CA ILE A 77 -10.22 -10.06 -16.54
C ILE A 77 -10.31 -11.37 -17.33
N LEU A 78 -10.82 -12.42 -16.70
CA LEU A 78 -10.88 -13.76 -17.28
C LEU A 78 -12.19 -14.01 -18.03
N THR A 79 -13.28 -13.40 -17.60
CA THR A 79 -14.62 -13.68 -18.14
C THR A 79 -15.10 -12.64 -19.15
N GLN A 80 -14.70 -11.38 -19.02
CA GLN A 80 -15.06 -10.28 -19.93
C GLN A 80 -13.83 -9.48 -20.43
N PRO A 81 -12.75 -10.14 -20.92
CA PRO A 81 -11.47 -9.49 -21.21
C PRO A 81 -11.57 -8.33 -22.22
N LYS A 82 -12.48 -8.40 -23.18
CA LYS A 82 -12.68 -7.35 -24.19
C LYS A 82 -13.23 -6.05 -23.58
N ALA A 83 -14.15 -6.17 -22.62
CA ALA A 83 -14.74 -5.01 -21.96
C ALA A 83 -13.70 -4.31 -21.07
N ILE A 84 -12.89 -5.09 -20.33
CA ILE A 84 -11.82 -4.57 -19.49
C ILE A 84 -10.74 -3.87 -20.32
N GLU A 85 -10.29 -4.47 -21.42
CA GLU A 85 -9.36 -3.80 -22.34
C GLU A 85 -9.93 -2.49 -22.88
N GLU A 86 -11.20 -2.47 -23.29
CA GLU A 86 -11.81 -1.26 -23.84
C GLU A 86 -11.83 -0.12 -22.81
N ILE A 87 -12.11 -0.40 -21.53
CA ILE A 87 -12.03 0.62 -20.47
C ILE A 87 -10.61 1.21 -20.38
N HIS A 88 -9.58 0.36 -20.31
CA HIS A 88 -8.18 0.83 -20.28
C HIS A 88 -7.82 1.63 -21.53
N TYR A 89 -8.30 1.21 -22.70
CA TYR A 89 -8.09 1.92 -23.95
C TYR A 89 -8.71 3.32 -23.88
N GLN A 90 -9.95 3.44 -23.40
CA GLN A 90 -10.61 4.74 -23.26
C GLN A 90 -9.84 5.69 -22.33
N TYR A 91 -9.32 5.20 -21.20
CA TYR A 91 -8.43 6.02 -20.34
C TYR A 91 -7.13 6.40 -21.05
N ALA A 92 -6.54 5.47 -21.79
CA ALA A 92 -5.32 5.68 -22.56
C ALA A 92 -5.48 6.85 -23.56
N ILE A 93 -6.50 6.82 -24.42
CA ILE A 93 -6.75 7.91 -25.40
C ILE A 93 -7.16 9.22 -24.69
N SER A 94 -7.72 9.12 -23.48
CA SER A 94 -8.15 10.29 -22.71
C SER A 94 -7.01 11.07 -22.07
N GLY A 95 -5.77 10.56 -22.15
CA GLY A 95 -4.57 11.29 -21.78
C GLY A 95 -3.72 10.62 -20.71
N ALA A 96 -4.14 9.48 -20.17
CA ALA A 96 -3.38 8.73 -19.19
C ALA A 96 -1.97 8.38 -19.73
N ASP A 97 -0.97 8.60 -18.87
CA ASP A 97 0.42 8.17 -19.02
C ASP A 97 0.65 6.80 -18.37
N ILE A 98 -0.04 6.56 -17.25
CA ILE A 98 0.04 5.35 -16.44
C ILE A 98 -1.37 4.77 -16.38
N LEU A 99 -1.49 3.47 -16.63
CA LEU A 99 -2.75 2.72 -16.60
C LEU A 99 -2.66 1.64 -15.53
N GLU A 100 -3.57 1.65 -14.58
CA GLU A 100 -3.66 0.65 -13.52
C GLU A 100 -4.23 -0.67 -14.05
N THR A 101 -3.80 -1.81 -13.52
CA THR A 101 -4.41 -3.10 -13.80
C THR A 101 -5.69 -3.28 -12.98
N ASN A 102 -6.68 -4.01 -13.51
CA ASN A 102 -7.89 -4.39 -12.77
C ASN A 102 -7.63 -5.50 -11.72
N THR A 103 -6.63 -5.32 -10.87
CA THR A 103 -6.10 -6.35 -9.97
C THR A 103 -6.16 -5.95 -8.49
N PHE A 104 -6.99 -4.97 -8.15
CA PHE A 104 -7.12 -4.42 -6.80
C PHE A 104 -7.37 -5.51 -5.74
N SER A 105 -8.20 -6.51 -6.06
CA SER A 105 -8.58 -7.60 -5.15
C SER A 105 -8.02 -8.96 -5.58
N SER A 106 -7.01 -8.98 -6.46
CA SER A 106 -6.44 -10.20 -7.02
C SER A 106 -5.39 -10.83 -6.10
N THR A 107 -5.75 -11.06 -4.83
CA THR A 107 -4.94 -11.78 -3.84
C THR A 107 -5.70 -13.00 -3.32
N ALA A 108 -5.01 -14.04 -2.85
CA ALA A 108 -5.66 -15.21 -2.26
C ALA A 108 -6.56 -14.84 -1.07
N ILE A 109 -6.19 -13.81 -0.30
CA ILE A 109 -6.97 -13.33 0.85
C ILE A 109 -8.32 -12.76 0.41
N ALA A 110 -8.34 -11.88 -0.60
CA ALA A 110 -9.58 -11.25 -1.06
C ALA A 110 -10.41 -12.20 -1.95
N GLN A 111 -9.76 -13.03 -2.77
CA GLN A 111 -10.45 -13.99 -3.63
C GLN A 111 -11.08 -15.16 -2.86
N ALA A 112 -10.66 -15.41 -1.62
CA ALA A 112 -11.30 -16.40 -0.74
C ALA A 112 -12.78 -16.10 -0.45
N ASP A 113 -13.17 -14.82 -0.40
CA ASP A 113 -14.59 -14.43 -0.23
C ASP A 113 -15.46 -14.89 -1.42
N TYR A 114 -14.82 -15.16 -2.57
CA TYR A 114 -15.45 -15.61 -3.80
C TYR A 114 -15.14 -17.07 -4.16
N GLY A 115 -14.30 -17.75 -3.38
CA GLY A 115 -13.79 -19.11 -3.69
C GLY A 115 -12.95 -19.17 -4.96
N MET A 116 -12.15 -18.13 -5.22
CA MET A 116 -11.36 -17.93 -6.44
C MET A 116 -9.84 -17.88 -6.19
N GLU A 117 -9.37 -18.45 -5.09
CA GLU A 117 -7.94 -18.46 -4.73
C GLU A 117 -7.06 -19.05 -5.85
N ASP A 118 -7.51 -20.12 -6.50
CA ASP A 118 -6.79 -20.77 -7.61
C ASP A 118 -6.67 -19.88 -8.87
N ALA A 119 -7.46 -18.81 -8.97
CA ALA A 119 -7.43 -17.89 -10.12
C ALA A 119 -6.42 -16.74 -9.95
N VAL A 120 -5.88 -16.53 -8.74
CA VAL A 120 -5.07 -15.35 -8.37
C VAL A 120 -3.93 -15.08 -9.34
N TYR A 121 -3.06 -16.06 -9.60
CA TYR A 121 -1.96 -15.86 -10.54
C TYR A 121 -2.45 -15.47 -11.95
N ALA A 122 -3.51 -16.12 -12.45
CA ALA A 122 -4.04 -15.87 -13.78
C ALA A 122 -4.70 -14.48 -13.88
N LEU A 123 -5.45 -14.05 -12.85
CA LEU A 123 -6.03 -12.71 -12.77
C LEU A 123 -4.95 -11.65 -12.94
N ASN A 124 -3.85 -11.78 -12.22
CA ASN A 124 -2.76 -10.79 -12.26
C ASN A 124 -1.99 -10.80 -13.59
N ARG A 125 -1.61 -11.99 -14.06
CA ARG A 125 -0.88 -12.15 -15.34
C ARG A 125 -1.69 -11.63 -16.51
N ASP A 126 -2.94 -12.05 -16.61
CA ASP A 126 -3.79 -11.71 -17.75
C ASP A 126 -4.33 -10.27 -17.62
N GLY A 127 -4.50 -9.76 -16.40
CA GLY A 127 -4.82 -8.35 -16.13
C GLY A 127 -3.75 -7.41 -16.69
N ALA A 128 -2.48 -7.63 -16.35
CA ALA A 128 -1.38 -6.82 -16.89
C ALA A 128 -1.26 -6.89 -18.42
N ARG A 129 -1.51 -8.06 -19.02
CA ARG A 129 -1.51 -8.23 -20.48
C ARG A 129 -2.63 -7.45 -21.18
N LEU A 130 -3.82 -7.40 -20.60
CA LEU A 130 -4.93 -6.61 -21.15
C LEU A 130 -4.60 -5.12 -21.17
N VAL A 131 -4.05 -4.58 -20.09
CA VAL A 131 -3.61 -3.17 -20.05
C VAL A 131 -2.51 -2.91 -21.07
N ARG A 132 -1.53 -3.82 -21.21
CA ARG A 132 -0.48 -3.69 -22.22
C ARG A 132 -1.07 -3.60 -23.63
N ARG A 133 -2.07 -4.44 -23.96
CA ARG A 133 -2.72 -4.41 -25.27
C ARG A 133 -3.44 -3.08 -25.50
N ALA A 134 -4.19 -2.60 -24.52
CA ALA A 134 -4.85 -1.30 -24.56
C ALA A 134 -3.85 -0.15 -24.78
N ALA A 135 -2.72 -0.19 -24.06
CA ALA A 135 -1.63 0.78 -24.19
C ALA A 135 -1.01 0.77 -25.60
N VAL A 136 -0.72 -0.43 -26.16
CA VAL A 136 -0.17 -0.58 -27.51
C VAL A 136 -1.16 -0.09 -28.56
N ARG A 137 -2.44 -0.44 -28.43
CA ARG A 137 -3.51 0.02 -29.33
C ARG A 137 -3.61 1.55 -29.33
N ALA A 138 -3.62 2.18 -28.15
CA ALA A 138 -3.64 3.64 -28.05
C ALA A 138 -2.37 4.28 -28.61
N GLN A 139 -1.19 3.69 -28.36
CA GLN A 139 0.09 4.17 -28.90
C GLN A 139 0.15 4.09 -30.43
N GLN A 140 -0.49 3.09 -31.06
CA GLN A 140 -0.60 3.03 -32.52
C GLN A 140 -1.43 4.19 -33.10
N GLU A 141 -2.36 4.73 -32.32
CA GLU A 141 -3.21 5.85 -32.73
C GLU A 141 -2.53 7.21 -32.51
N ASP A 142 -1.89 7.42 -31.36
CA ASP A 142 -1.37 8.75 -30.98
C ASP A 142 0.15 8.85 -30.80
N GLY A 143 0.87 7.73 -30.95
CA GLY A 143 2.32 7.66 -30.82
C GLY A 143 2.85 7.74 -29.38
N LYS A 144 1.99 7.85 -28.36
CA LYS A 144 2.38 8.07 -26.96
C LYS A 144 2.63 6.75 -26.24
N ARG A 145 3.83 6.58 -25.68
CA ARG A 145 4.13 5.46 -24.76
C ARG A 145 3.35 5.63 -23.45
N ARG A 146 2.79 4.53 -22.95
CA ARG A 146 2.11 4.44 -21.65
C ARG A 146 2.74 3.34 -20.80
N PHE A 147 2.64 3.48 -19.49
CA PHE A 147 3.18 2.54 -18.51
C PHE A 147 2.05 1.75 -17.86
N VAL A 148 2.27 0.46 -17.62
CA VAL A 148 1.30 -0.41 -16.94
C VAL A 148 1.65 -0.49 -15.46
N ALA A 149 0.76 -0.02 -14.59
CA ALA A 149 0.89 -0.14 -13.14
C ALA A 149 0.13 -1.37 -12.64
N GLY A 150 0.87 -2.36 -12.14
CA GLY A 150 0.32 -3.52 -11.44
C GLY A 150 -0.23 -3.08 -10.09
N ALA A 151 -1.54 -2.94 -9.98
CA ALA A 151 -2.23 -2.48 -8.78
C ALA A 151 -2.35 -3.58 -7.73
N LEU A 152 -1.89 -3.29 -6.51
CA LEU A 152 -2.02 -4.08 -5.30
C LEU A 152 -2.91 -3.30 -4.33
N GLY A 153 -4.15 -3.76 -4.18
CA GLY A 153 -5.04 -3.24 -3.14
C GLY A 153 -4.68 -3.78 -1.76
N PRO A 154 -5.28 -3.23 -0.69
CA PRO A 154 -4.89 -3.48 0.70
C PRO A 154 -5.39 -4.82 1.28
N THR A 155 -6.10 -5.65 0.50
CA THR A 155 -6.95 -6.78 0.93
C THR A 155 -8.17 -6.36 1.77
N ASN A 156 -8.98 -7.33 2.20
CA ASN A 156 -10.13 -7.13 3.10
C ASN A 156 -9.78 -7.36 4.59
N ARG A 157 -8.50 -7.57 4.96
CA ARG A 157 -8.06 -7.83 6.35
C ARG A 157 -7.00 -6.83 6.81
N THR A 158 -6.99 -6.52 8.11
CA THR A 158 -5.99 -5.63 8.76
C THR A 158 -4.99 -6.45 9.59
N ALA A 159 -3.70 -6.14 9.48
CA ALA A 159 -2.66 -6.73 10.32
C ALA A 159 -2.35 -5.89 11.57
N SER A 160 -2.64 -4.58 11.55
CA SER A 160 -2.39 -3.71 12.71
C SER A 160 -3.59 -3.54 13.65
N MET A 161 -4.80 -3.90 13.19
CA MET A 161 -6.06 -3.71 13.92
C MET A 161 -6.82 -5.02 14.09
N SER A 162 -7.46 -5.20 15.26
CA SER A 162 -8.34 -6.34 15.51
C SER A 162 -9.73 -6.11 14.88
N PRO A 163 -10.29 -7.12 14.19
CA PRO A 163 -11.70 -7.09 13.79
C PRO A 163 -12.65 -7.49 14.93
N ASP A 164 -12.15 -8.01 16.06
CA ASP A 164 -12.94 -8.38 17.23
C ASP A 164 -12.81 -7.31 18.32
N VAL A 165 -13.89 -6.57 18.55
CA VAL A 165 -13.98 -5.50 19.55
C VAL A 165 -13.76 -6.00 21.00
N ASN A 166 -13.98 -7.28 21.27
CA ASN A 166 -13.78 -7.87 22.60
C ASN A 166 -12.36 -8.41 22.79
N ASN A 167 -11.57 -8.50 21.72
CA ASN A 167 -10.20 -8.98 21.75
C ASN A 167 -9.28 -8.03 20.94
N PRO A 168 -8.84 -6.91 21.53
CA PRO A 168 -8.01 -5.92 20.84
C PRO A 168 -6.65 -6.46 20.36
N GLY A 169 -6.16 -7.56 20.95
CA GLY A 169 -4.91 -8.22 20.57
C GLY A 169 -5.04 -9.21 19.41
N TYR A 170 -6.26 -9.59 19.02
CA TYR A 170 -6.51 -10.53 17.93
C TYR A 170 -6.18 -9.94 16.56
N ARG A 171 -5.72 -10.77 15.62
CA ARG A 171 -5.48 -10.43 14.22
C ARG A 171 -6.04 -11.53 13.33
N ALA A 172 -6.85 -11.17 12.33
CA ALA A 172 -7.42 -12.12 11.38
C ALA A 172 -6.49 -12.47 10.21
N VAL A 173 -5.34 -11.80 10.15
CA VAL A 173 -4.26 -12.08 9.21
C VAL A 173 -2.93 -11.72 9.84
N THR A 174 -1.89 -12.44 9.46
CA THR A 174 -0.50 -12.20 9.87
C THR A 174 0.30 -11.51 8.77
N PHE A 175 1.42 -10.90 9.15
CA PHE A 175 2.36 -10.32 8.19
C PHE A 175 2.83 -11.34 7.15
N ASP A 176 3.11 -12.58 7.57
CA ASP A 176 3.60 -13.63 6.69
C ASP A 176 2.53 -14.11 5.70
N GLU A 177 1.26 -14.19 6.11
CA GLU A 177 0.14 -14.51 5.20
C GLU A 177 -0.05 -13.41 4.14
N LEU A 178 0.01 -12.13 4.54
CA LEU A 178 -0.03 -11.01 3.60
C LEU A 178 1.16 -11.04 2.63
N ARG A 179 2.38 -11.25 3.14
CA ARG A 179 3.61 -11.38 2.33
C ARG A 179 3.44 -12.46 1.26
N LEU A 180 2.93 -13.64 1.63
CA LEU A 180 2.72 -14.74 0.70
C LEU A 180 1.65 -14.42 -0.35
N ALA A 181 0.52 -13.84 0.07
CA ALA A 181 -0.56 -13.46 -0.82
C ALA A 181 -0.14 -12.38 -1.84
N TYR A 182 0.57 -11.33 -1.39
CA TYR A 182 1.15 -10.33 -2.30
C TYR A 182 2.23 -10.94 -3.19
N GLY A 183 3.03 -11.88 -2.68
CA GLY A 183 4.04 -12.58 -3.47
C GLY A 183 3.44 -13.33 -4.67
N GLU A 184 2.32 -14.03 -4.49
CA GLU A 184 1.61 -14.67 -5.61
C GLU A 184 1.10 -13.65 -6.63
N GLN A 185 0.48 -12.56 -6.14
CA GLN A 185 -0.01 -11.47 -6.96
C GLN A 185 1.10 -10.86 -7.83
N LEU A 186 2.23 -10.51 -7.20
CA LEU A 186 3.40 -9.92 -7.84
C LEU A 186 4.00 -10.82 -8.91
N ARG A 187 4.08 -12.14 -8.66
CA ARG A 187 4.56 -13.08 -9.69
C ARG A 187 3.72 -12.98 -10.95
N GLY A 188 2.40 -13.00 -10.82
CA GLY A 188 1.48 -12.83 -11.93
C GLY A 188 1.66 -11.49 -12.65
N LEU A 189 1.68 -10.37 -11.91
CA LEU A 189 1.81 -9.03 -12.49
C LEU A 189 3.11 -8.84 -13.28
N ILE A 190 4.24 -9.31 -12.74
CA ILE A 190 5.55 -9.21 -13.38
C ILE A 190 5.59 -10.07 -14.65
N ASP A 191 5.10 -11.32 -14.57
CA ASP A 191 5.02 -12.23 -15.72
C ASP A 191 4.00 -11.73 -16.78
N GLY A 192 2.97 -11.00 -16.36
CA GLY A 192 2.03 -10.32 -17.24
C GLY A 192 2.59 -9.04 -17.89
N GLY A 193 3.76 -8.57 -17.46
CA GLY A 193 4.49 -7.46 -18.05
C GLY A 193 4.19 -6.08 -17.44
N ALA A 194 3.73 -6.00 -16.19
CA ALA A 194 3.54 -4.74 -15.46
C ALA A 194 4.86 -3.96 -15.35
N ASP A 195 4.86 -2.67 -15.67
CA ASP A 195 6.03 -1.78 -15.66
C ASP A 195 6.34 -1.20 -14.29
N ILE A 196 5.29 -0.98 -13.51
CA ILE A 196 5.31 -0.35 -12.19
C ILE A 196 4.54 -1.28 -11.25
N ILE A 197 4.93 -1.36 -9.98
CA ILE A 197 4.09 -1.94 -8.93
C ILE A 197 3.47 -0.79 -8.14
N LEU A 198 2.14 -0.76 -8.05
CA LEU A 198 1.40 0.26 -7.33
C LEU A 198 0.74 -0.36 -6.09
N ILE A 199 1.24 -0.04 -4.91
CA ILE A 199 0.62 -0.42 -3.63
C ILE A 199 -0.29 0.73 -3.22
N GLU A 200 -1.60 0.55 -3.33
CA GLU A 200 -2.55 1.66 -3.26
C GLU A 200 -3.69 1.45 -2.26
N THR A 201 -4.41 2.55 -1.98
CA THR A 201 -5.53 2.58 -1.04
C THR A 201 -5.14 2.00 0.33
N ILE A 202 -3.91 2.31 0.77
CA ILE A 202 -3.37 1.76 2.00
C ILE A 202 -4.11 2.37 3.19
N PHE A 203 -5.01 1.56 3.78
CA PHE A 203 -5.66 1.89 5.04
C PHE A 203 -4.86 1.39 6.27
N ASP A 204 -4.06 0.33 6.08
CA ASP A 204 -3.21 -0.29 7.10
C ASP A 204 -1.75 -0.31 6.64
N THR A 205 -0.90 0.47 7.29
CA THR A 205 0.53 0.58 6.94
C THR A 205 1.28 -0.74 7.15
N LEU A 206 0.84 -1.61 8.07
CA LEU A 206 1.47 -2.91 8.27
C LEU A 206 1.21 -3.84 7.07
N ASN A 207 0.04 -3.75 6.44
CA ASN A 207 -0.24 -4.43 5.18
C ASN A 207 0.68 -3.94 4.06
N ALA A 208 0.87 -2.62 3.95
CA ALA A 208 1.78 -2.05 2.96
C ALA A 208 3.23 -2.50 3.19
N LYS A 209 3.69 -2.60 4.45
CA LYS A 209 5.02 -3.14 4.77
C LYS A 209 5.16 -4.60 4.35
N ALA A 210 4.11 -5.42 4.48
CA ALA A 210 4.11 -6.79 3.98
C ALA A 210 4.18 -6.84 2.44
N ALA A 211 3.46 -5.96 1.75
CA ALA A 211 3.54 -5.82 0.30
C ALA A 211 4.92 -5.35 -0.18
N ILE A 212 5.53 -4.36 0.50
CA ILE A 212 6.90 -3.89 0.22
C ILE A 212 7.91 -5.02 0.40
N PHE A 213 7.78 -5.80 1.49
CA PHE A 213 8.65 -6.94 1.73
C PHE A 213 8.50 -8.00 0.62
N ALA A 214 7.27 -8.31 0.23
CA ALA A 214 7.00 -9.21 -0.89
C ALA A 214 7.57 -8.68 -2.22
N CYS A 215 7.51 -7.38 -2.49
CA CYS A 215 8.14 -6.78 -3.67
C CYS A 215 9.64 -7.09 -3.71
N ASN A 216 10.35 -6.86 -2.60
CA ASN A 216 11.79 -7.13 -2.53
C ASN A 216 12.12 -8.60 -2.77
N GLU A 217 11.38 -9.53 -2.15
CA GLU A 217 11.60 -10.97 -2.35
C GLU A 217 11.34 -11.39 -3.80
N ILE A 218 10.25 -10.94 -4.41
CA ILE A 218 9.90 -11.33 -5.77
C ILE A 218 10.82 -10.66 -6.80
N PHE A 219 11.29 -9.44 -6.54
CA PHE A 219 12.30 -8.77 -7.36
C PHE A 219 13.62 -9.56 -7.38
N ILE A 220 14.07 -10.05 -6.22
CA ILE A 220 15.23 -10.96 -6.14
C ILE A 220 14.95 -12.28 -6.84
N GLU A 221 13.79 -12.90 -6.60
CA GLU A 221 13.40 -14.18 -7.21
C GLU A 221 13.41 -14.12 -8.74
N LYS A 222 12.93 -13.00 -9.31
CA LYS A 222 12.76 -12.83 -10.75
C LYS A 222 13.91 -12.09 -11.45
N ASP A 223 14.93 -11.65 -10.70
CA ASP A 223 16.03 -10.82 -11.21
C ASP A 223 15.53 -9.55 -11.94
N VAL A 224 14.59 -8.85 -11.31
CA VAL A 224 14.02 -7.59 -11.82
C VAL A 224 13.94 -6.55 -10.71
N HIS A 225 13.93 -5.27 -11.07
CA HIS A 225 13.66 -4.17 -10.15
C HIS A 225 12.75 -3.14 -10.81
N LEU A 226 11.47 -3.18 -10.46
CA LEU A 226 10.47 -2.26 -11.01
C LEU A 226 10.28 -1.04 -10.10
N PRO A 227 9.96 0.15 -10.66
CA PRO A 227 9.50 1.28 -9.87
C PRO A 227 8.30 0.88 -8.99
N VAL A 228 8.36 1.23 -7.70
CA VAL A 228 7.26 1.01 -6.76
C VAL A 228 6.58 2.35 -6.47
N MET A 229 5.28 2.46 -6.72
CA MET A 229 4.44 3.56 -6.29
C MET A 229 3.69 3.16 -5.01
N ILE A 230 3.58 4.07 -4.05
CA ILE A 230 2.89 3.85 -2.79
C ILE A 230 1.85 4.94 -2.59
N SER A 231 0.59 4.57 -2.34
CA SER A 231 -0.49 5.52 -2.07
C SER A 231 -1.30 5.15 -0.83
N GLY A 232 -1.32 6.07 0.14
CA GLY A 232 -2.13 5.97 1.35
C GLY A 232 -3.56 6.43 1.14
N THR A 233 -4.46 6.06 2.05
CA THR A 233 -5.79 6.64 2.12
C THR A 233 -6.02 7.27 3.49
N ILE A 234 -6.50 8.52 3.49
CA ILE A 234 -6.89 9.24 4.71
C ILE A 234 -8.41 9.14 4.80
N THR A 235 -8.92 8.52 5.87
CA THR A 235 -10.32 8.06 5.90
C THR A 235 -11.32 9.18 6.16
N ASP A 236 -10.92 10.22 6.88
CA ASP A 236 -11.78 11.33 7.24
C ASP A 236 -10.98 12.62 7.55
N LEU A 237 -11.69 13.64 8.00
CA LEU A 237 -11.13 14.95 8.33
C LEU A 237 -10.21 14.95 9.57
N SER A 238 -10.08 13.84 10.29
CA SER A 238 -9.06 13.70 11.36
C SER A 238 -7.63 13.68 10.79
N GLY A 239 -7.49 13.43 9.49
CA GLY A 239 -6.20 13.46 8.81
C GLY A 239 -5.34 12.22 9.04
N ARG A 240 -5.96 11.09 9.38
CA ARG A 240 -5.27 9.82 9.64
C ARG A 240 -5.71 8.72 8.69
N THR A 241 -4.83 7.73 8.50
CA THR A 241 -5.22 6.44 7.91
C THR A 241 -6.21 5.72 8.83
N LEU A 242 -6.86 4.65 8.34
CA LEU A 242 -7.73 3.81 9.18
C LEU A 242 -6.97 3.24 10.39
N SER A 243 -5.70 2.88 10.18
CA SER A 243 -4.74 2.42 11.19
C SER A 243 -4.21 3.53 12.12
N GLY A 244 -4.67 4.77 11.95
CA GLY A 244 -4.43 5.90 12.85
C GLY A 244 -3.18 6.73 12.55
N GLN A 245 -2.44 6.43 11.48
CA GLN A 245 -1.20 7.14 11.15
C GLN A 245 -1.45 8.49 10.48
N THR A 246 -0.67 9.49 10.87
CA THR A 246 -0.59 10.78 10.17
C THR A 246 0.22 10.64 8.86
N PRO A 247 0.09 11.59 7.91
CA PRO A 247 0.77 11.50 6.62
C PRO A 247 2.31 11.43 6.73
N THR A 248 2.94 12.24 7.60
CA THR A 248 4.39 12.17 7.84
C THR A 248 4.80 10.86 8.52
N ALA A 249 3.99 10.35 9.46
CA ALA A 249 4.24 9.05 10.10
C ALA A 249 4.19 7.89 9.09
N PHE A 250 3.21 7.92 8.19
CA PHE A 250 3.09 6.98 7.09
C PHE A 250 4.34 7.00 6.22
N TRP A 251 4.80 8.19 5.79
CA TRP A 251 6.03 8.33 5.02
C TRP A 251 7.26 7.74 5.73
N HIS A 252 7.47 8.06 7.01
CA HIS A 252 8.59 7.51 7.80
C HIS A 252 8.55 5.98 7.90
N SER A 253 7.34 5.41 7.87
CA SER A 253 7.10 3.97 7.97
C SER A 253 7.41 3.23 6.67
N VAL A 254 7.21 3.86 5.49
CA VAL A 254 7.33 3.20 4.17
C VAL A 254 8.51 3.66 3.32
N ARG A 255 9.20 4.76 3.67
CA ARG A 255 10.32 5.29 2.87
C ARG A 255 11.48 4.33 2.62
N HIS A 256 11.61 3.29 3.44
CA HIS A 256 12.62 2.24 3.27
C HIS A 256 12.43 1.43 1.97
N ALA A 257 11.25 1.52 1.34
CA ALA A 257 11.00 0.95 0.02
C ALA A 257 11.70 1.71 -1.12
N ASN A 258 12.26 2.90 -0.86
CA ASN A 258 12.76 3.82 -1.89
C ASN A 258 11.77 3.99 -3.07
N PRO A 259 10.49 4.33 -2.79
CA PRO A 259 9.47 4.28 -3.82
C PRO A 259 9.69 5.38 -4.87
N PHE A 260 9.27 5.10 -6.10
CA PHE A 260 9.21 6.06 -7.18
C PHE A 260 8.24 7.21 -6.85
N THR A 261 7.08 6.90 -6.28
CA THR A 261 6.17 7.93 -5.73
C THR A 261 5.63 7.55 -4.36
N ILE A 262 5.32 8.57 -3.56
CA ILE A 262 4.45 8.48 -2.38
C ILE A 262 3.25 9.40 -2.57
N GLY A 263 2.07 9.01 -2.13
CA GLY A 263 0.89 9.83 -2.37
C GLY A 263 -0.35 9.44 -1.59
N LEU A 264 -1.47 10.03 -2.00
CA LEU A 264 -2.79 9.79 -1.43
C LEU A 264 -3.83 9.54 -2.52
N ASN A 265 -4.75 8.62 -2.23
CA ASN A 265 -5.88 8.33 -3.11
C ASN A 265 -7.14 7.95 -2.33
N CYS A 266 -8.28 7.99 -3.02
CA CYS A 266 -9.59 7.60 -2.51
C CYS A 266 -10.02 8.40 -1.25
N ALA A 267 -11.12 7.94 -0.63
CA ALA A 267 -11.81 8.42 0.58
C ALA A 267 -12.24 9.90 0.57
N LEU A 268 -11.34 10.82 0.27
CA LEU A 268 -11.54 12.26 0.20
C LEU A 268 -11.65 12.72 -1.25
N GLY A 269 -12.48 13.73 -1.48
CA GLY A 269 -12.38 14.58 -2.67
C GLY A 269 -11.14 15.48 -2.63
N ALA A 270 -10.77 16.08 -3.76
CA ALA A 270 -9.51 16.82 -3.88
C ALA A 270 -9.39 17.97 -2.86
N LYS A 271 -10.45 18.75 -2.64
CA LYS A 271 -10.44 19.84 -1.65
C LYS A 271 -10.05 19.39 -0.23
N ALA A 272 -10.59 18.26 0.23
CA ALA A 272 -10.33 17.73 1.57
C ALA A 272 -8.94 17.08 1.67
N MET A 273 -8.45 16.48 0.58
CA MET A 273 -7.13 15.86 0.50
C MET A 273 -5.96 16.87 0.56
N ARG A 274 -6.20 18.12 0.13
CA ARG A 274 -5.15 19.13 -0.09
C ARG A 274 -4.18 19.30 1.09
N ALA A 275 -4.69 19.42 2.32
CA ALA A 275 -3.85 19.68 3.50
C ALA A 275 -2.91 18.49 3.81
N HIS A 276 -3.41 17.26 3.64
CA HIS A 276 -2.63 16.04 3.88
C HIS A 276 -1.59 15.81 2.76
N LEU A 277 -1.95 16.19 1.54
CA LEU A 277 -1.03 16.16 0.40
C LEU A 277 0.11 17.17 0.56
N ASP A 278 -0.19 18.37 1.05
CA ASP A 278 0.81 19.41 1.35
C ASP A 278 1.83 18.92 2.40
N GLU A 279 1.35 18.26 3.46
CA GLU A 279 2.21 17.64 4.47
C GLU A 279 3.17 16.60 3.85
N ILE A 280 2.67 15.63 3.07
CA ILE A 280 3.50 14.63 2.37
C ILE A 280 4.48 15.30 1.42
N SER A 281 4.00 16.27 0.64
CA SER A 281 4.82 17.04 -0.30
C SER A 281 5.99 17.74 0.38
N GLY A 282 5.81 18.24 1.61
CA GLY A 282 6.88 18.88 2.37
C GLY A 282 7.97 17.93 2.87
N VAL A 283 7.66 16.64 3.11
CA VAL A 283 8.56 15.69 3.78
C VAL A 283 9.11 14.58 2.88
N ALA A 284 8.48 14.32 1.73
CA ALA A 284 8.86 13.26 0.81
C ALA A 284 10.10 13.64 -0.03
N ASP A 285 11.16 12.84 0.05
CA ASP A 285 12.38 12.97 -0.77
C ASP A 285 12.27 12.23 -2.12
N THR A 286 11.04 11.96 -2.57
CA THR A 286 10.70 11.32 -3.84
C THR A 286 9.56 12.06 -4.55
N PHE A 287 9.08 11.56 -5.69
CA PHE A 287 7.95 12.16 -6.40
C PHE A 287 6.63 11.95 -5.63
N VAL A 288 5.66 12.83 -5.86
CA VAL A 288 4.35 12.78 -5.18
C VAL A 288 3.22 12.53 -6.16
N CYS A 289 2.32 11.60 -5.82
CA CYS A 289 1.09 11.34 -6.56
C CYS A 289 -0.17 11.71 -5.77
N ALA A 290 -1.23 12.09 -6.48
CA ALA A 290 -2.54 12.31 -5.87
C ALA A 290 -3.67 11.99 -6.85
N TYR A 291 -4.60 11.12 -6.46
CA TYR A 291 -5.73 10.74 -7.31
C TYR A 291 -7.01 10.58 -6.45
N PRO A 292 -7.68 11.70 -6.14
CA PRO A 292 -8.85 11.74 -5.27
C PRO A 292 -10.11 11.16 -5.95
N ASN A 293 -11.17 10.98 -5.16
CA ASN A 293 -12.50 10.64 -5.71
C ASN A 293 -13.12 11.84 -6.43
N ALA A 294 -14.06 11.56 -7.34
CA ALA A 294 -14.92 12.58 -7.97
C ALA A 294 -16.02 13.01 -6.98
N GLY A 295 -15.61 13.64 -5.89
CA GLY A 295 -16.47 13.99 -4.75
C GLY A 295 -16.76 12.81 -3.81
N LEU A 296 -17.73 13.01 -2.91
CA LEU A 296 -18.25 11.95 -2.04
C LEU A 296 -19.41 11.22 -2.74
N PRO A 297 -19.58 9.90 -2.52
CA PRO A 297 -20.72 9.19 -3.07
C PRO A 297 -22.04 9.72 -2.50
N ASN A 298 -23.05 9.83 -3.36
CA ASN A 298 -24.42 10.16 -2.95
C ASN A 298 -25.12 8.97 -2.29
N GLU A 299 -26.39 9.14 -1.88
CA GLU A 299 -27.19 8.12 -1.20
C GLU A 299 -27.36 6.82 -2.02
N PHE A 300 -27.14 6.87 -3.33
CA PHE A 300 -27.20 5.73 -4.24
C PHE A 300 -25.81 5.15 -4.57
N GLY A 301 -24.75 5.59 -3.89
CA GLY A 301 -23.38 5.18 -4.13
C GLY A 301 -22.76 5.72 -5.43
N ARG A 302 -23.38 6.74 -6.05
CA ARG A 302 -22.91 7.36 -7.31
C ARG A 302 -22.14 8.64 -7.03
N TYR A 303 -21.31 9.04 -7.99
CA TYR A 303 -20.48 10.24 -7.92
C TYR A 303 -21.02 11.29 -8.90
N ASP A 304 -21.38 12.45 -8.38
CA ASP A 304 -22.06 13.51 -9.14
C ASP A 304 -21.12 14.68 -9.52
N GLU A 305 -19.86 14.64 -9.08
CA GLU A 305 -18.88 15.68 -9.39
C GLU A 305 -18.54 15.66 -10.89
N SER A 306 -18.53 16.83 -11.54
CA SER A 306 -18.28 16.92 -12.97
C SER A 306 -16.77 16.89 -13.31
N PRO A 307 -16.39 16.48 -14.52
CA PRO A 307 -15.01 16.53 -15.00
C PRO A 307 -14.32 17.88 -14.77
N GLU A 308 -15.00 18.98 -15.11
CA GLU A 308 -14.46 20.33 -15.01
C GLU A 308 -14.25 20.75 -13.56
N PHE A 309 -15.16 20.36 -12.67
CA PHE A 309 -15.08 20.72 -11.26
C PHE A 309 -13.97 19.95 -10.55
N MET A 310 -13.87 18.63 -10.76
CA MET A 310 -12.77 17.82 -10.24
C MET A 310 -11.42 18.31 -10.78
N ALA A 311 -11.33 18.60 -12.08
CA ALA A 311 -10.11 19.13 -12.70
C ALA A 311 -9.70 20.49 -12.12
N ALA A 312 -10.65 21.39 -11.84
CA ALA A 312 -10.38 22.68 -11.21
C ALA A 312 -9.79 22.53 -9.80
N GLN A 313 -10.27 21.56 -9.01
CA GLN A 313 -9.71 21.30 -7.69
C GLN A 313 -8.31 20.67 -7.76
N ILE A 314 -8.08 19.73 -8.68
CA ILE A 314 -6.76 19.11 -8.89
C ILE A 314 -5.77 20.13 -9.46
N GLU A 315 -6.24 21.10 -10.26
CA GLU A 315 -5.42 22.19 -10.78
C GLU A 315 -4.73 22.97 -9.65
N ASP A 316 -5.38 23.15 -8.51
CA ASP A 316 -4.78 23.84 -7.37
C ASP A 316 -3.57 23.07 -6.81
N PHE A 317 -3.58 21.73 -6.82
CA PHE A 317 -2.40 20.93 -6.43
C PHE A 317 -1.20 21.19 -7.35
N ALA A 318 -1.46 21.25 -8.66
CA ALA A 318 -0.44 21.50 -9.67
C ALA A 318 0.08 22.94 -9.59
N ARG A 319 -0.82 23.91 -9.41
CA ARG A 319 -0.49 25.33 -9.26
C ARG A 319 0.41 25.58 -8.06
N ASP A 320 0.14 24.90 -6.95
CA ASP A 320 0.89 25.05 -5.71
C ASP A 320 2.15 24.15 -5.68
N GLY A 321 2.43 23.41 -6.75
CA GLY A 321 3.64 22.59 -6.89
C GLY A 321 3.68 21.39 -5.95
N LEU A 322 2.53 20.79 -5.64
CA LEU A 322 2.41 19.68 -4.67
C LEU A 322 2.59 18.28 -5.29
N VAL A 323 2.48 18.16 -6.61
CA VAL A 323 2.34 16.86 -7.30
C VAL A 323 3.27 16.70 -8.49
N ASN A 324 3.63 15.45 -8.75
CA ASN A 324 4.32 14.97 -9.95
C ASN A 324 3.43 14.08 -10.81
N ILE A 325 2.44 13.42 -10.19
CA ILE A 325 1.46 12.56 -10.86
C ILE A 325 0.06 12.89 -10.32
N VAL A 326 -0.92 13.02 -11.19
CA VAL A 326 -2.33 13.18 -10.82
C VAL A 326 -3.22 12.20 -11.56
N GLY A 327 -4.35 11.81 -10.98
CA GLY A 327 -5.33 10.94 -11.63
C GLY A 327 -6.69 11.06 -10.96
N GLY A 328 -7.51 10.02 -11.09
CA GLY A 328 -8.77 9.92 -10.36
C GLY A 328 -8.95 8.54 -9.72
N CYS A 329 -9.69 8.49 -8.61
CA CYS A 329 -10.13 7.25 -8.00
C CYS A 329 -11.65 7.09 -8.23
N CYS A 330 -12.42 6.64 -7.23
CA CYS A 330 -13.84 6.33 -7.36
C CYS A 330 -14.64 7.48 -7.98
N GLY A 331 -15.52 7.15 -8.95
CA GLY A 331 -16.33 8.12 -9.68
C GLY A 331 -15.66 8.74 -10.91
N SER A 332 -14.34 8.73 -11.01
CA SER A 332 -13.64 9.35 -12.13
C SER A 332 -13.79 8.55 -13.43
N THR A 333 -14.09 9.27 -14.52
CA THR A 333 -14.32 8.69 -15.86
C THR A 333 -13.22 9.12 -16.83
N PRO A 334 -13.16 8.56 -18.06
CA PRO A 334 -12.23 9.04 -19.08
C PRO A 334 -12.34 10.56 -19.35
N ASP A 335 -13.54 11.14 -19.25
CA ASP A 335 -13.74 12.58 -19.39
C ASP A 335 -13.11 13.39 -18.23
N HIS A 336 -13.15 12.86 -17.01
CA HIS A 336 -12.43 13.45 -15.87
C HIS A 336 -10.93 13.47 -16.14
N ILE A 337 -10.36 12.34 -16.60
CA ILE A 337 -8.92 12.24 -16.90
C ILE A 337 -8.52 13.22 -18.01
N ARG A 338 -9.37 13.39 -19.04
CA ARG A 338 -9.14 14.38 -20.11
C ARG A 338 -9.14 15.81 -19.57
N ALA A 339 -10.08 16.15 -18.70
CA ALA A 339 -10.18 17.47 -18.08
C ALA A 339 -8.99 17.75 -17.16
N ILE A 340 -8.60 16.77 -16.33
CA ILE A 340 -7.43 16.85 -15.44
C ILE A 340 -6.16 17.06 -16.25
N ALA A 341 -5.93 16.24 -17.28
CA ALA A 341 -4.76 16.33 -18.15
C ALA A 341 -4.65 17.71 -18.82
N ALA A 342 -5.76 18.27 -19.28
CA ALA A 342 -5.80 19.61 -19.87
C ALA A 342 -5.50 20.72 -18.83
N ALA A 343 -6.05 20.60 -17.62
CA ALA A 343 -5.90 21.60 -16.56
C ALA A 343 -4.45 21.69 -16.04
N VAL A 344 -3.78 20.55 -15.83
CA VAL A 344 -2.45 20.52 -15.20
C VAL A 344 -1.30 20.74 -16.18
N LYS A 345 -1.51 20.58 -17.50
CA LYS A 345 -0.47 20.65 -18.55
C LYS A 345 0.37 21.95 -18.53
N LYS A 346 -0.20 23.05 -18.04
CA LYS A 346 0.45 24.38 -18.02
C LYS A 346 1.36 24.60 -16.80
N TYR A 347 1.40 23.67 -15.85
CA TYR A 347 2.20 23.79 -14.63
C TYR A 347 3.44 22.88 -14.66
N PRO A 348 4.56 23.32 -14.06
CA PRO A 348 5.70 22.45 -13.84
C PRO A 348 5.39 21.38 -12.79
N PRO A 349 6.03 20.20 -12.83
CA PRO A 349 5.93 19.23 -11.76
C PRO A 349 6.59 19.73 -10.47
N ARG A 350 6.16 19.20 -9.32
CA ARG A 350 6.78 19.45 -8.02
C ARG A 350 8.29 19.21 -8.06
N ALA A 351 9.06 20.14 -7.52
CA ALA A 351 10.49 19.94 -7.27
C ALA A 351 10.67 19.03 -6.04
N VAL A 352 11.39 17.92 -6.20
CA VAL A 352 11.71 17.01 -5.09
C VAL A 352 12.70 17.70 -4.14
N PRO A 353 12.36 17.87 -2.85
CA PRO A 353 13.22 18.56 -1.90
C PRO A 353 14.43 17.70 -1.54
N VAL A 354 15.55 18.36 -1.26
CA VAL A 354 16.70 17.72 -0.63
C VAL A 354 16.43 17.66 0.87
N VAL A 355 16.26 16.44 1.39
CA VAL A 355 15.95 16.22 2.80
C VAL A 355 17.21 15.81 3.56
N GLU A 356 17.53 16.53 4.64
CA GLU A 356 18.69 16.20 5.48
C GLU A 356 18.57 14.79 6.08
N PRO A 357 19.65 13.98 6.07
CA PRO A 357 19.66 12.71 6.79
C PRO A 357 19.49 12.92 8.30
N LYS A 358 18.37 12.47 8.85
CA LYS A 358 18.04 12.51 10.28
C LYS A 358 17.48 11.17 10.72
N MET A 359 17.63 10.83 12.01
CA MET A 359 16.94 9.67 12.57
C MET A 359 15.44 9.95 12.58
N ARG A 360 14.73 9.23 11.72
CA ARG A 360 13.27 9.27 11.58
C ARG A 360 12.70 7.94 12.01
N LEU A 361 11.79 7.98 12.97
CA LEU A 361 11.04 6.86 13.52
C LEU A 361 9.54 7.19 13.43
N SER A 362 8.68 6.21 13.70
CA SER A 362 7.24 6.45 13.72
C SER A 362 6.53 5.49 14.66
N GLY A 363 5.58 6.02 15.42
CA GLY A 363 4.41 5.29 15.90
C GLY A 363 3.23 5.57 14.96
N LEU A 364 2.10 6.02 15.51
CA LEU A 364 1.03 6.71 14.77
C LEU A 364 1.42 8.14 14.38
N GLU A 365 2.36 8.73 15.13
CA GLU A 365 2.90 10.07 14.91
C GLU A 365 4.39 9.98 14.56
N PRO A 366 4.91 10.93 13.76
CA PRO A 366 6.31 10.91 13.35
C PRO A 366 7.20 11.35 14.51
N PHE A 367 8.37 10.72 14.62
CA PHE A 367 9.45 11.21 15.46
C PHE A 367 10.67 11.49 14.58
N THR A 368 11.17 12.71 14.60
CA THR A 368 12.41 13.10 13.92
C THR A 368 13.37 13.67 14.95
N LEU A 369 14.56 13.09 15.07
CA LEU A 369 15.61 13.64 15.91
C LEU A 369 16.19 14.89 15.24
N THR A 370 15.83 16.06 15.76
CA THR A 370 16.36 17.37 15.37
C THR A 370 17.37 17.88 16.40
N ASP A 371 18.14 18.90 16.04
CA ASP A 371 19.13 19.53 16.95
C ASP A 371 18.46 20.22 18.16
N GLU A 372 17.15 20.44 18.10
CA GLU A 372 16.34 21.01 19.21
C GLU A 372 16.02 19.97 20.29
N ILE A 373 16.23 18.68 20.01
CA ILE A 373 16.00 17.57 20.93
C ILE A 373 17.37 17.14 21.51
N PRO A 374 17.80 17.67 22.66
CA PRO A 374 19.14 17.40 23.21
C PRO A 374 19.30 15.97 23.74
N PHE A 375 18.20 15.34 24.13
CA PHE A 375 18.17 13.98 24.67
C PHE A 375 16.84 13.31 24.35
N VAL A 376 16.88 12.05 23.94
CA VAL A 376 15.69 11.25 23.65
C VAL A 376 15.40 10.33 24.82
N ASN A 377 14.27 10.52 25.49
CA ASN A 377 13.87 9.64 26.59
C ASN A 377 13.26 8.34 26.02
N VAL A 378 13.92 7.21 26.29
CA VAL A 378 13.41 5.87 26.02
C VAL A 378 12.85 5.29 27.32
N GLY A 379 11.55 4.95 27.35
CA GLY A 379 10.90 4.37 28.51
C GLY A 379 11.32 2.92 28.73
N GLU A 380 12.09 2.66 29.80
CA GLU A 380 12.69 1.36 30.14
C GLU A 380 11.79 0.40 30.95
N ARG A 381 10.61 0.84 31.43
CA ARG A 381 9.84 0.11 32.47
C ARG A 381 9.02 -1.05 31.92
N THR A 382 8.87 -1.13 30.60
CA THR A 382 8.20 -2.19 29.83
C THR A 382 9.17 -3.33 29.50
N ASN A 383 9.96 -3.71 30.50
CA ASN A 383 11.05 -4.67 30.40
C ASN A 383 10.92 -5.73 31.50
N VAL A 384 10.73 -6.99 31.13
CA VAL A 384 10.53 -8.11 32.07
C VAL A 384 11.77 -8.34 32.95
N THR A 385 12.97 -8.13 32.41
CA THR A 385 14.21 -8.28 33.19
C THR A 385 14.44 -7.09 34.15
N GLY A 386 14.17 -5.87 33.70
CA GLY A 386 14.49 -4.63 34.40
C GLY A 386 13.40 -4.11 35.36
N SER A 387 12.14 -4.50 35.19
CA SER A 387 11.00 -3.93 35.94
C SER A 387 10.24 -5.01 36.71
N ALA A 388 10.39 -5.02 38.04
CA ALA A 388 9.72 -6.00 38.90
C ALA A 388 8.19 -5.94 38.83
N LYS A 389 7.61 -4.73 38.65
CA LYS A 389 6.18 -4.53 38.44
C LYS A 389 5.75 -5.18 37.12
N PHE A 390 6.45 -4.86 36.03
CA PHE A 390 6.09 -5.33 34.69
C PHE A 390 6.22 -6.86 34.57
N ARG A 391 7.33 -7.44 35.07
CA ARG A 391 7.51 -8.89 35.14
C ARG A 391 6.33 -9.59 35.81
N LYS A 392 5.89 -9.10 36.97
CA LYS A 392 4.77 -9.69 37.71
C LYS A 392 3.48 -9.69 36.87
N LEU A 393 3.22 -8.61 36.12
CA LEU A 393 2.03 -8.48 35.28
C LEU A 393 2.08 -9.44 34.09
N ILE A 394 3.20 -9.47 33.36
CA ILE A 394 3.38 -10.36 32.19
C ILE A 394 3.33 -11.84 32.62
N THR A 395 4.02 -12.24 33.68
CA THR A 395 3.97 -13.63 34.18
C THR A 395 2.57 -14.03 34.67
N ALA A 396 1.77 -13.07 35.14
CA ALA A 396 0.38 -13.31 35.55
C ALA A 396 -0.63 -13.25 34.38
N GLY A 397 -0.19 -12.88 33.17
CA GLY A 397 -1.07 -12.66 32.01
C GLY A 397 -1.94 -11.41 32.11
N ASP A 398 -1.64 -10.48 33.02
CA ASP A 398 -2.38 -9.22 33.21
C ASP A 398 -1.85 -8.13 32.26
N TYR A 399 -2.09 -8.33 30.97
CA TYR A 399 -1.62 -7.41 29.93
C TYR A 399 -2.33 -6.05 29.99
N ALA A 400 -3.57 -5.99 30.49
CA ALA A 400 -4.29 -4.72 30.64
C ALA A 400 -3.55 -3.78 31.60
N ALA A 401 -3.20 -4.26 32.80
CA ALA A 401 -2.39 -3.48 33.72
C ALA A 401 -0.96 -3.25 33.22
N ALA A 402 -0.44 -4.14 32.36
CA ALA A 402 0.85 -3.94 31.71
C ALA A 402 0.82 -2.78 30.71
N LEU A 403 -0.27 -2.54 30.00
CA LEU A 403 -0.45 -1.38 29.11
C LEU A 403 -0.40 -0.06 29.89
N ASP A 404 -0.93 -0.03 31.12
CA ASP A 404 -0.83 1.17 31.97
C ASP A 404 0.63 1.56 32.24
N VAL A 405 1.55 0.60 32.35
CA VAL A 405 2.99 0.88 32.51
C VAL A 405 3.54 1.60 31.27
N ALA A 406 3.15 1.19 30.07
CA ALA A 406 3.55 1.87 28.84
C ALA A 406 2.91 3.26 28.73
N ARG A 407 1.60 3.37 29.00
CA ARG A 407 0.86 4.64 28.96
C ARG A 407 1.44 5.67 29.93
N ASP A 408 1.76 5.25 31.15
CA ASP A 408 2.40 6.09 32.17
C ASP A 408 3.74 6.64 31.66
N GLN A 409 4.55 5.85 30.97
CA GLN A 409 5.83 6.32 30.44
C GLN A 409 5.65 7.39 29.36
N VAL A 410 4.73 7.17 28.42
CA VAL A 410 4.43 8.13 27.36
C VAL A 410 3.84 9.43 27.94
N ALA A 411 2.93 9.32 28.92
CA ALA A 411 2.36 10.47 29.61
C ALA A 411 3.42 11.27 30.39
N ASN A 412 4.46 10.61 30.91
CA ASN A 412 5.58 11.23 31.63
C ASN A 412 6.75 11.65 30.71
N GLY A 413 6.54 11.71 29.38
CA GLY A 413 7.48 12.30 28.44
C GLY A 413 8.47 11.33 27.77
N ALA A 414 8.25 10.02 27.87
CA ALA A 414 8.96 9.07 27.02
C ALA A 414 8.59 9.30 25.55
N GLN A 415 9.60 9.50 24.71
CA GLN A 415 9.45 9.72 23.27
C GLN A 415 9.52 8.41 22.48
N ILE A 416 10.05 7.35 23.11
CA ILE A 416 10.13 5.98 22.61
C ILE A 416 9.84 5.06 23.80
N ILE A 417 9.21 3.91 23.58
CA ILE A 417 9.04 2.89 24.63
C ILE A 417 9.84 1.64 24.29
N ASP A 418 10.67 1.19 25.23
CA ASP A 418 11.41 -0.08 25.15
C ASP A 418 10.51 -1.25 25.50
N ILE A 419 10.52 -2.32 24.71
CA ILE A 419 9.68 -3.49 24.96
C ILE A 419 10.57 -4.71 24.98
N ASN A 420 10.76 -5.29 26.17
CA ASN A 420 11.51 -6.51 26.37
C ASN A 420 10.65 -7.56 27.08
N MET A 421 10.56 -8.74 26.46
CA MET A 421 9.79 -9.89 26.94
C MET A 421 10.67 -11.11 27.26
N ASP A 422 11.99 -10.93 27.33
CA ASP A 422 12.94 -12.02 27.56
C ASP A 422 12.83 -12.53 29.00
N GLU A 423 12.38 -13.77 29.16
CA GLU A 423 12.28 -14.45 30.46
C GLU A 423 12.21 -15.96 30.24
N GLY A 424 12.92 -16.74 31.05
CA GLY A 424 13.08 -18.19 30.85
C GLY A 424 11.83 -19.01 31.14
N LEU A 425 10.85 -18.42 31.84
CA LEU A 425 9.64 -19.10 32.31
C LEU A 425 8.39 -18.82 31.47
N ILE A 426 8.48 -17.99 30.43
CA ILE A 426 7.35 -17.64 29.54
C ILE A 426 7.72 -17.89 28.08
N ASP A 427 6.70 -17.97 27.23
CA ASP A 427 6.89 -17.87 25.78
C ASP A 427 7.12 -16.40 25.40
N SER A 428 8.38 -15.97 25.43
CA SER A 428 8.77 -14.58 25.15
C SER A 428 8.36 -14.11 23.75
N LYS A 429 8.39 -15.00 22.74
CA LYS A 429 7.97 -14.67 21.38
C LYS A 429 6.47 -14.37 21.35
N ARG A 430 5.65 -15.25 21.94
CA ARG A 430 4.20 -15.04 22.02
C ARG A 430 3.86 -13.79 22.83
N ALA A 431 4.54 -13.57 23.95
CA ALA A 431 4.33 -12.40 24.79
C ALA A 431 4.66 -11.09 24.06
N MET A 432 5.74 -11.06 23.26
CA MET A 432 6.10 -9.92 22.43
C MET A 432 4.98 -9.60 21.42
N VAL A 433 4.51 -10.61 20.68
CA VAL A 433 3.44 -10.46 19.68
C VAL A 433 2.15 -9.97 20.33
N GLU A 434 1.72 -10.62 21.41
CA GLU A 434 0.48 -10.29 22.12
C GLU A 434 0.51 -8.86 22.67
N TYR A 435 1.61 -8.46 23.31
CA TYR A 435 1.71 -7.13 23.89
C TYR A 435 1.81 -6.03 22.83
N LEU A 436 2.55 -6.23 21.74
CA LEU A 436 2.62 -5.26 20.64
C LEU A 436 1.26 -5.09 19.94
N ASN A 437 0.52 -6.18 19.74
CA ASN A 437 -0.83 -6.12 19.18
C ASN A 437 -1.78 -5.32 20.08
N LEU A 438 -1.64 -5.44 21.40
CA LEU A 438 -2.40 -4.67 22.37
C LEU A 438 -1.98 -3.19 22.40
N ILE A 439 -0.68 -2.90 22.33
CA ILE A 439 -0.18 -1.52 22.20
C ILE A 439 -0.77 -0.84 20.98
N ALA A 440 -0.85 -1.54 19.84
CA ALA A 440 -1.42 -1.00 18.61
C ALA A 440 -2.91 -0.62 18.74
N ALA A 441 -3.62 -1.21 19.71
CA ALA A 441 -5.03 -0.88 19.99
C ALA A 441 -5.20 0.32 20.96
N GLU A 442 -4.11 0.84 21.51
CA GLU A 442 -4.11 1.95 22.48
C GLU A 442 -3.44 3.20 21.87
N PRO A 443 -4.21 4.14 21.28
CA PRO A 443 -3.65 5.29 20.55
C PRO A 443 -2.68 6.16 21.36
N ASP A 444 -2.94 6.33 22.66
CA ASP A 444 -2.07 7.09 23.57
C ASP A 444 -0.67 6.49 23.71
N ILE A 445 -0.55 5.18 23.52
CA ILE A 445 0.71 4.45 23.55
C ILE A 445 1.28 4.37 22.14
N ALA A 446 0.47 3.95 21.17
CA ALA A 446 0.86 3.72 19.79
C ALA A 446 1.36 4.99 19.07
N ARG A 447 1.04 6.20 19.57
CA ARG A 447 1.52 7.45 18.98
C ARG A 447 3.04 7.56 18.92
N VAL A 448 3.78 7.00 19.89
CA VAL A 448 5.24 7.03 19.91
C VAL A 448 5.85 5.78 19.26
N PRO A 449 7.07 5.86 18.70
CA PRO A 449 7.81 4.68 18.26
C PRO A 449 8.10 3.70 19.39
N VAL A 450 8.26 2.42 19.04
CA VAL A 450 8.70 1.38 19.96
C VAL A 450 10.14 0.96 19.67
N MET A 451 10.86 0.56 20.70
CA MET A 451 12.15 -0.14 20.62
C MET A 451 11.88 -1.62 20.93
N ILE A 452 12.08 -2.48 19.94
CA ILE A 452 11.91 -3.93 20.09
C ILE A 452 13.19 -4.49 20.72
N ASP A 453 13.10 -4.87 21.99
CA ASP A 453 14.23 -5.35 22.78
C ASP A 453 14.17 -6.87 23.02
N SER A 454 15.17 -7.57 22.47
CA SER A 454 15.42 -8.97 22.81
C SER A 454 16.87 -9.36 22.48
N SER A 455 17.37 -10.34 23.22
CA SER A 455 18.61 -11.05 22.92
C SER A 455 18.47 -12.09 21.80
N LYS A 456 17.23 -12.39 21.37
CA LYS A 456 16.91 -13.44 20.39
C LYS A 456 16.34 -12.85 19.10
N TRP A 457 16.98 -13.13 17.97
CA TRP A 457 16.59 -12.58 16.66
C TRP A 457 15.15 -12.94 16.28
N GLU A 458 14.70 -14.17 16.55
CA GLU A 458 13.36 -14.62 16.22
C GLU A 458 12.25 -13.89 16.98
N ILE A 459 12.58 -13.27 18.12
CA ILE A 459 11.65 -12.41 18.89
C ILE A 459 11.66 -11.00 18.32
N ILE A 460 12.83 -10.47 17.97
CA ILE A 460 12.95 -9.18 17.26
C ILE A 460 12.13 -9.23 15.96
N GLU A 461 12.34 -10.25 15.13
CA GLU A 461 11.64 -10.43 13.87
C GLU A 461 10.12 -10.55 14.07
N ALA A 462 9.69 -11.30 15.08
CA ALA A 462 8.26 -11.39 15.43
C ALA A 462 7.68 -10.04 15.83
N GLY A 463 8.41 -9.24 16.61
CA GLY A 463 7.98 -7.89 16.99
C GLY A 463 7.92 -6.92 15.81
N LEU A 464 8.90 -6.98 14.89
CA LEU A 464 8.92 -6.18 13.66
C LEU A 464 7.70 -6.45 12.77
N LYS A 465 7.20 -7.69 12.75
CA LYS A 465 5.99 -8.10 12.03
C LYS A 465 4.69 -7.60 12.66
N CYS A 466 4.72 -7.04 13.87
CA CYS A 466 3.54 -6.51 14.59
C CYS A 466 3.42 -4.97 14.54
N VAL A 467 4.47 -4.26 14.13
CA VAL A 467 4.54 -2.79 14.25
C VAL A 467 4.33 -2.09 12.91
N GLN A 468 3.29 -1.27 12.83
CA GLN A 468 2.99 -0.48 11.62
C GLN A 468 4.01 0.65 11.37
N GLY A 469 4.52 1.25 12.44
CA GLY A 469 5.49 2.33 12.39
C GLY A 469 6.92 1.88 12.04
N LYS A 470 7.85 2.83 12.09
CA LYS A 470 9.30 2.56 12.01
C LYS A 470 9.88 2.49 13.43
N PRO A 471 10.20 1.28 13.93
CA PRO A 471 10.69 1.07 15.29
C PRO A 471 12.22 1.24 15.37
N LEU A 472 12.76 1.07 16.58
CA LEU A 472 14.16 0.72 16.82
C LEU A 472 14.29 -0.79 17.09
N VAL A 473 15.44 -1.36 16.71
CA VAL A 473 15.82 -2.74 17.04
C VAL A 473 16.91 -2.69 18.10
N ASN A 474 16.70 -3.39 19.21
CA ASN A 474 17.63 -3.48 20.33
C ASN A 474 17.85 -4.97 20.72
N SER A 475 18.96 -5.61 20.43
CA SER A 475 20.08 -5.15 19.62
C SER A 475 20.72 -6.32 18.89
N ILE A 476 21.49 -6.02 17.85
CA ILE A 476 22.43 -6.97 17.24
C ILE A 476 23.84 -6.64 17.71
N SER A 477 24.74 -7.61 17.72
CA SER A 477 26.13 -7.39 18.11
C SER A 477 27.08 -8.36 17.43
N MET A 478 28.37 -8.02 17.39
CA MET A 478 29.44 -8.88 16.87
C MET A 478 29.90 -9.97 17.87
N LYS A 479 29.12 -10.25 18.92
CA LYS A 479 29.50 -11.23 19.95
C LYS A 479 29.66 -12.64 19.41
N GLU A 480 28.87 -13.02 18.41
CA GLU A 480 28.91 -14.34 17.75
C GLU A 480 29.75 -14.33 16.46
N GLY A 481 30.46 -13.23 16.19
CA GLY A 481 31.26 -13.04 14.97
C GLY A 481 30.45 -12.55 13.76
N GLU A 482 31.15 -12.21 12.68
CA GLU A 482 30.53 -11.67 11.45
C GLU A 482 29.83 -12.74 10.61
N GLN A 483 30.23 -14.01 10.75
CA GLN A 483 29.76 -15.11 9.91
C GLN A 483 28.25 -15.33 10.01
N ALA A 484 27.65 -14.99 11.16
CA ALA A 484 26.22 -15.02 11.38
C ALA A 484 25.44 -13.92 10.60
N PHE A 485 26.09 -13.05 9.82
CA PHE A 485 25.44 -11.96 9.08
C PHE A 485 25.67 -12.00 7.55
N LEU A 486 26.46 -12.95 7.03
CA LEU A 486 26.92 -12.96 5.63
C LEU A 486 26.10 -13.87 4.68
N HIS A 487 24.89 -14.28 5.06
CA HIS A 487 24.08 -15.27 4.36
C HIS A 487 22.91 -14.71 3.58
#